data_AF-A0AAD6AY19-F1
#
_entry.id   AF-A0AAD6AY19-F1
#
_cell.length_a   1.000
_cell.length_b   1.000
_cell.length_c   1.000
_cell.angle_alpha   90.00
_cell.angle_beta   90.00
_cell.angle_gamma   90.00
#
_symmetry.space_group_name_H-M   'P 1'
#
loop_
_entity.id
_entity.type
_entity.pdbx_description
1 polymer ?
#
loop_
_entity_poly.entity_id
_entity_poly.type
_entity_poly.pdbx_seq_one_letter_code
_entity_poly.pdbx_strand_id
1 'polypeptide(L)'
;MGSAGGARVWLRHKEQLLPSTVSSCDDASLVLTTDYGKVIYLQKAELNGETVYPMHPSSVHGVEDMSTLAELHEAAIMHNLLLRYKRHNIYTNIGSILAAVNPYKQISGLYDSTAVDQYSKHQMGELPPHIFAVANECYRCLWKRHDSQCVLISGESGAGKTESTKLLLKFLSVMSQNSAGTPLSERTTRVEQALVQSSPIMEAFGNAKTVYNNNSSRFGKFIQLHFSQNGNIQGGCIIDYLLEKNRVVRQNPGERNYHIFYALLAGADTDHRDMYLLSEGPESYHYLSQSGCMKDSSLDDKQLFDSVMEALKVMEFTEEEIRDVFKLLSAVLQMGNIEFMTAGGAQITSKGVVSNVSELLGLDCFQLSEVLTQRSMILRGEEICSPLTVEQSQEGFSLPDKDSVLSPCCSLFGLAFEAARLLIDFIIPVLEPVRMASSHSGQGSPTPRLPALAPHPPSWTNSHSSQPGGGDPGATSTLFTP
;
A
#
# COMPACT_ATOMS: atom_id res chain seq x y z
N MET A 1 4.39 61.84 -9.53
CA MET A 1 4.21 60.62 -8.72
C MET A 1 3.44 59.64 -9.58
N GLY A 2 4.14 58.73 -10.26
CA GLY A 2 3.52 57.77 -11.18
C GLY A 2 2.68 56.78 -10.40
N SER A 3 1.48 56.45 -10.91
CA SER A 3 0.57 55.52 -10.26
C SER A 3 1.26 54.16 -10.10
N ALA A 4 1.62 53.78 -8.86
CA ALA A 4 2.17 52.47 -8.53
C ALA A 4 1.15 51.32 -8.70
N GLY A 5 -0.03 51.60 -9.27
CA GLY A 5 -1.06 50.62 -9.57
C GLY A 5 -0.53 49.54 -10.51
N GLY A 6 -0.79 48.28 -10.15
CA GLY A 6 -0.33 47.10 -10.88
C GLY A 6 1.01 46.53 -10.42
N ALA A 7 1.74 47.19 -9.50
CA ALA A 7 3.00 46.66 -8.98
C ALA A 7 2.77 45.36 -8.18
N ARG A 8 3.64 44.37 -8.39
CA ARG A 8 3.64 43.08 -7.69
C ARG A 8 4.52 43.16 -6.44
N VAL A 9 3.95 42.81 -5.29
CA VAL A 9 4.61 42.94 -4.00
C VAL A 9 4.33 41.73 -3.12
N TRP A 10 5.26 41.44 -2.23
CA TRP A 10 5.03 40.62 -1.06
C TRP A 10 4.49 41.48 0.07
N LEU A 11 3.38 41.05 0.67
CA LEU A 11 2.78 41.68 1.84
C LEU A 11 2.93 40.78 3.06
N ARG A 12 3.61 41.26 4.09
CA ARG A 12 3.66 40.61 5.40
C ARG A 12 2.44 41.04 6.22
N HIS A 13 1.53 40.11 6.49
CA HIS A 13 0.29 40.38 7.24
C HIS A 13 -0.03 39.21 8.18
N LYS A 14 -0.13 39.50 9.49
CA LYS A 14 -0.41 38.49 10.54
C LYS A 14 0.51 37.27 10.45
N GLU A 15 1.82 37.51 10.42
CA GLU A 15 2.88 36.50 10.30
C GLU A 15 2.91 35.69 8.98
N GLN A 16 1.97 35.92 8.07
CA GLN A 16 1.96 35.31 6.75
C GLN A 16 2.52 36.28 5.71
N LEU A 17 3.11 35.71 4.67
CA LEU A 17 3.57 36.46 3.51
C LEU A 17 2.64 36.19 2.32
N LEU A 18 2.09 37.24 1.74
CA LEU A 18 1.00 37.16 0.79
C LEU A 18 1.41 37.78 -0.56
N PRO A 19 1.34 37.04 -1.67
CA PRO A 19 1.54 37.61 -3.00
C PRO A 19 0.39 38.56 -3.32
N SER A 20 0.71 39.81 -3.66
CA SER A 20 -0.30 40.87 -3.79
C SER A 20 0.00 41.81 -4.97
N THR A 21 -1.05 42.47 -5.45
CA THR A 21 -0.98 43.55 -6.43
C THR A 21 -1.40 44.86 -5.76
N VAL A 22 -0.64 45.94 -6.02
CA VAL A 22 -1.03 47.30 -5.65
C VAL A 22 -2.23 47.71 -6.50
N SER A 23 -3.40 47.83 -5.86
CA SER A 23 -4.63 48.26 -6.51
C SER A 23 -4.69 49.77 -6.65
N SER A 24 -4.36 50.49 -5.58
CA SER A 24 -4.28 51.95 -5.55
C SER A 24 -3.37 52.40 -4.42
N CYS A 25 -2.74 53.55 -4.60
CA CYS A 25 -1.89 54.19 -3.61
C CYS A 25 -2.22 55.68 -3.62
N ASP A 26 -2.67 56.20 -2.48
CA ASP A 26 -2.90 57.62 -2.26
C ASP A 26 -2.00 58.17 -1.15
N ASP A 27 -2.14 59.45 -0.81
CA ASP A 27 -1.25 60.10 0.15
C ASP A 27 -1.36 59.53 1.58
N ALA A 28 -2.47 58.86 1.91
CA ALA A 28 -2.78 58.37 3.25
C ALA A 28 -2.76 56.83 3.37
N SER A 29 -3.03 56.11 2.28
CA SER A 29 -3.36 54.68 2.30
C SER A 29 -2.85 53.93 1.08
N LEU A 30 -2.55 52.65 1.29
CA LEU A 30 -2.21 51.68 0.26
C LEU A 30 -3.26 50.58 0.25
N VAL A 31 -3.84 50.33 -0.92
CA VAL A 31 -4.81 49.25 -1.14
C VAL A 31 -4.15 48.15 -1.95
N LEU A 32 -4.09 46.96 -1.36
CA LEU A 32 -3.50 45.76 -1.93
C LEU A 32 -4.60 44.72 -2.16
N THR A 33 -4.58 44.06 -3.31
CA THR A 33 -5.38 42.85 -3.53
C THR A 33 -4.44 41.65 -3.53
N THR A 34 -4.65 40.73 -2.60
CA THR A 34 -3.90 39.46 -2.56
C THR A 34 -4.37 38.55 -3.69
N ASP A 35 -3.50 37.67 -4.17
CA ASP A 35 -3.84 36.69 -5.20
C ASP A 35 -4.86 35.63 -4.76
N TYR A 36 -5.20 35.65 -3.47
CA TYR A 36 -6.23 34.85 -2.84
C TYR A 36 -7.58 35.58 -2.74
N GLY A 37 -7.70 36.77 -3.36
CA GLY A 37 -8.95 37.53 -3.47
C GLY A 37 -9.26 38.43 -2.27
N LYS A 38 -8.33 38.57 -1.31
CA LYS A 38 -8.53 39.45 -0.15
C LYS A 38 -8.02 40.86 -0.46
N VAL A 39 -8.84 41.87 -0.22
CA VAL A 39 -8.42 43.28 -0.26
C VAL A 39 -7.92 43.70 1.11
N ILE A 40 -6.75 44.31 1.17
CA ILE A 40 -6.10 44.79 2.38
C ILE A 40 -5.83 46.28 2.25
N TYR A 41 -6.27 47.02 3.26
CA TYR A 41 -6.06 48.45 3.39
C TYR A 41 -4.97 48.67 4.45
N LEU A 42 -3.89 49.33 4.07
CA LEU A 42 -2.81 49.70 4.97
C LEU A 42 -2.74 51.21 5.08
N GLN A 43 -2.63 51.72 6.29
CA GLN A 43 -2.33 53.14 6.50
C GLN A 43 -0.86 53.40 6.25
N LYS A 44 -0.50 54.58 5.74
CA LYS A 44 0.91 54.90 5.44
C LYS A 44 1.84 54.81 6.65
N ALA A 45 1.31 55.03 7.86
CA ALA A 45 2.04 54.85 9.12
C ALA A 45 2.43 53.38 9.41
N GLU A 46 1.75 52.42 8.77
CA GLU A 46 2.00 50.98 8.89
C GLU A 46 2.94 50.47 7.78
N LEU A 47 3.29 51.31 6.79
CA LEU A 47 4.16 50.95 5.68
C LEU A 47 5.63 51.09 6.08
N ASN A 48 6.30 49.97 6.21
CA ASN A 48 7.76 49.90 6.22
C ASN A 48 8.23 48.84 5.20
N GLY A 49 9.53 48.86 4.88
CA GLY A 49 10.13 47.94 3.92
C GLY A 49 10.07 46.46 4.33
N GLU A 50 9.70 46.16 5.57
CA GLU A 50 9.49 44.80 6.07
C GLU A 50 8.03 44.33 5.89
N THR A 51 7.10 45.28 5.75
CA THR A 51 5.66 45.03 5.62
C THR A 51 5.27 44.83 4.16
N VAL A 52 5.80 45.65 3.25
CA VAL A 52 5.55 45.54 1.82
C VAL A 52 6.86 45.71 1.06
N TYR A 53 7.22 44.72 0.23
CA TYR A 53 8.41 44.79 -0.60
C TYR A 53 8.17 44.26 -2.01
N PRO A 54 8.90 44.76 -3.03
CA PRO A 54 8.73 44.31 -4.40
C PRO A 54 8.95 42.81 -4.54
N MET A 55 8.11 42.17 -5.35
CA MET A 55 8.25 40.76 -5.69
C MET A 55 9.30 40.60 -6.78
N HIS A 56 10.23 39.66 -6.62
CA HIS A 56 11.23 39.38 -7.65
C HIS A 56 10.57 38.83 -8.93
N PRO A 57 11.07 39.16 -10.15
CA PRO A 57 10.48 38.68 -11.41
C PRO A 57 10.26 37.16 -11.49
N SER A 58 11.16 36.37 -10.90
CA SER A 58 11.00 34.89 -10.82
C SER A 58 9.72 34.48 -10.08
N SER A 59 9.37 35.19 -9.01
CA SER A 59 8.17 34.95 -8.22
C SER A 59 6.90 35.46 -8.92
N VAL A 60 7.02 36.53 -9.73
CA VAL A 60 5.90 37.09 -10.50
C VAL A 60 5.47 36.16 -11.63
N HIS A 61 6.41 35.63 -12.41
CA HIS A 61 6.10 34.84 -13.60
C HIS A 61 5.89 33.35 -13.29
N GLY A 62 6.49 32.89 -12.19
CA GLY A 62 6.67 31.48 -11.86
C GLY A 62 7.86 30.88 -12.60
N VAL A 63 8.41 29.80 -12.05
CA VAL A 63 9.57 29.07 -12.57
C VAL A 63 9.26 27.59 -12.67
N GLU A 64 9.92 26.92 -13.62
CA GLU A 64 9.78 25.47 -13.81
C GLU A 64 10.59 24.67 -12.79
N ASP A 65 11.71 25.24 -12.32
CA ASP A 65 12.57 24.69 -11.28
C ASP A 65 12.69 25.69 -10.13
N MET A 66 12.19 25.33 -8.95
CA MET A 66 12.17 26.21 -7.77
C MET A 66 13.55 26.45 -7.18
N SER A 67 14.58 25.70 -7.57
CA SER A 67 15.97 26.03 -7.23
C SER A 67 16.44 27.36 -7.86
N THR A 68 15.73 27.84 -8.88
CA THR A 68 16.00 29.11 -9.57
C THR A 68 15.22 30.30 -8.99
N LEU A 69 14.39 30.10 -7.96
CA LEU A 69 13.72 31.19 -7.26
C LEU A 69 14.76 32.07 -6.54
N ALA A 70 14.72 33.37 -6.80
CA ALA A 70 15.55 34.32 -6.07
C ALA A 70 15.06 34.53 -4.62
N GLU A 71 13.77 34.36 -4.38
CA GLU A 71 13.13 34.52 -3.07
C GLU A 71 12.72 33.15 -2.53
N LEU A 72 13.48 32.63 -1.56
CA LEU A 72 13.30 31.30 -0.99
C LEU A 72 12.60 31.36 0.37
N HIS A 73 11.27 31.46 0.34
CA HIS A 73 10.41 31.35 1.51
C HIS A 73 9.13 30.59 1.15
N GLU A 74 8.43 30.06 2.15
CA GLU A 74 7.24 29.20 1.97
C GLU A 74 6.19 29.82 1.05
N ALA A 75 5.93 31.13 1.18
CA ALA A 75 4.96 31.83 0.34
C ALA A 75 5.36 31.90 -1.15
N ALA A 76 6.65 31.96 -1.49
CA ALA A 76 7.12 31.98 -2.88
C ALA A 76 6.96 30.61 -3.53
N ILE A 77 7.29 29.55 -2.77
CA ILE A 77 7.09 28.15 -3.18
C ILE A 77 5.59 27.90 -3.44
N MET A 78 4.75 28.23 -2.47
CA MET A 78 3.29 28.07 -2.57
C MET A 78 2.72 28.87 -3.75
N HIS A 79 3.15 30.13 -3.91
CA HIS A 79 2.71 30.98 -5.00
C HIS A 79 3.10 30.42 -6.37
N ASN A 80 4.34 29.92 -6.52
CA ASN A 80 4.82 29.32 -7.75
C ASN A 80 3.98 28.09 -8.15
N LEU A 81 3.76 27.18 -7.19
CA LEU A 81 2.91 26.00 -7.40
C LEU A 81 1.49 26.41 -7.81
N LEU A 82 0.90 27.41 -7.15
CA LEU A 82 -0.44 27.90 -7.47
C LEU A 82 -0.51 28.51 -8.88
N LEU A 83 0.47 29.34 -9.28
CA LEU A 83 0.53 29.95 -10.60
C LEU A 83 0.59 28.87 -11.70
N ARG A 84 1.43 27.86 -11.51
CA ARG A 84 1.57 26.73 -12.44
C ARG A 84 0.30 25.89 -12.49
N TYR A 85 -0.27 25.56 -11.34
CA TYR A 85 -1.52 24.78 -11.24
C TYR A 85 -2.70 25.46 -11.96
N LYS A 86 -2.84 26.79 -11.82
CA LYS A 86 -3.85 27.58 -12.54
C LYS A 86 -3.73 27.48 -14.07
N ARG A 87 -2.51 27.23 -14.59
CA ARG A 87 -2.22 26.99 -16.02
C ARG A 87 -2.23 25.52 -16.41
N HIS A 88 -2.69 24.63 -15.52
CA HIS A 88 -2.69 23.16 -15.68
C HIS A 88 -1.29 22.53 -15.74
N ASN A 89 -0.26 23.25 -15.29
CA ASN A 89 1.09 22.70 -15.11
C ASN A 89 1.19 22.16 -13.67
N ILE A 90 0.94 20.87 -13.51
CA ILE A 90 0.88 20.23 -12.19
C ILE A 90 2.25 19.80 -11.63
N TYR A 91 3.27 19.80 -12.49
CA TYR A 91 4.63 19.36 -12.17
C TYR A 91 5.57 20.55 -12.05
N THR A 92 6.45 20.53 -11.05
CA THR A 92 7.47 21.57 -10.83
C THR A 92 8.73 20.94 -10.27
N ASN A 93 9.90 21.26 -10.83
CA ASN A 93 11.17 20.72 -10.37
C ASN A 93 11.70 21.47 -9.14
N ILE A 94 12.55 20.79 -8.38
CA ILE A 94 13.41 21.34 -7.33
C ILE A 94 14.77 20.64 -7.52
N GLY A 95 15.57 21.13 -8.47
CA GLY A 95 16.68 20.36 -9.02
C GLY A 95 16.18 19.04 -9.62
N SER A 96 16.64 17.90 -9.09
CA SER A 96 16.19 16.57 -9.52
C SER A 96 14.93 16.06 -8.82
N ILE A 97 14.44 16.76 -7.79
CA ILE A 97 13.21 16.40 -7.08
C ILE A 97 12.02 16.95 -7.86
N LEU A 98 10.92 16.20 -7.92
CA LEU A 98 9.69 16.60 -8.61
C LEU A 98 8.55 16.81 -7.62
N ALA A 99 7.99 18.02 -7.61
CA ALA A 99 6.72 18.32 -6.95
C ALA A 99 5.55 18.07 -7.94
N ALA A 100 4.54 17.34 -7.49
CA ALA A 100 3.33 17.04 -8.25
C ALA A 100 2.08 17.45 -7.45
N VAL A 101 1.20 18.26 -8.05
CA VAL A 101 -0.05 18.71 -7.42
C VAL A 101 -1.24 18.03 -8.10
N ASN A 102 -2.01 17.23 -7.35
CA ASN A 102 -3.13 16.47 -7.91
C ASN A 102 -4.17 17.39 -8.59
N PRO A 103 -4.44 17.24 -9.90
CA PRO A 103 -5.40 18.07 -10.61
C PRO A 103 -6.87 17.72 -10.31
N TYR A 104 -7.16 16.55 -9.74
CA TYR A 104 -8.53 16.01 -9.60
C TYR A 104 -9.34 15.97 -10.92
N LYS A 105 -8.64 16.02 -12.06
CA LYS A 105 -9.22 15.96 -13.40
C LYS A 105 -8.20 15.43 -14.39
N GLN A 106 -8.68 14.90 -15.50
CA GLN A 106 -7.82 14.52 -16.62
C GLN A 106 -7.33 15.78 -17.35
N ILE A 107 -6.04 15.81 -17.68
CA ILE A 107 -5.42 16.86 -18.50
C ILE A 107 -5.05 16.22 -19.83
N SER A 108 -5.70 16.69 -20.90
CA SER A 108 -5.53 16.13 -22.25
C SER A 108 -4.08 16.25 -22.72
N GLY A 109 -3.55 15.19 -23.34
CA GLY A 109 -2.19 15.13 -23.88
C GLY A 109 -1.07 14.97 -22.85
N LEU A 110 -1.35 15.02 -21.54
CA LEU A 110 -0.30 14.99 -20.51
C LEU A 110 0.41 13.61 -20.41
N TYR A 111 -0.32 12.52 -20.63
CA TYR A 111 0.18 11.14 -20.45
C TYR A 111 -0.04 10.24 -21.67
N ASP A 112 -0.20 10.84 -22.84
CA ASP A 112 -0.40 10.12 -24.11
C ASP A 112 0.92 9.50 -24.62
N SER A 113 0.82 8.71 -25.69
CA SER A 113 1.99 8.09 -26.31
C SER A 113 2.96 9.13 -26.90
N THR A 114 2.44 10.28 -27.34
CA THR A 114 3.24 11.40 -27.85
C THR A 114 4.16 11.95 -26.78
N ALA A 115 3.64 12.18 -25.57
CA ALA A 115 4.41 12.61 -24.42
C ALA A 115 5.48 11.58 -24.05
N VAL A 116 5.13 10.28 -24.02
CA VAL A 116 6.10 9.21 -23.75
C VAL A 116 7.25 9.24 -24.77
N ASP A 117 6.95 9.34 -26.07
CA ASP A 117 7.95 9.41 -27.13
C ASP A 117 8.82 10.68 -27.01
N GLN A 118 8.22 11.84 -26.75
CA GLN A 118 8.96 13.09 -26.55
C GLN A 118 9.92 13.00 -25.37
N TYR A 119 9.44 12.64 -24.18
CA TYR A 119 10.27 12.59 -22.97
C TYR A 119 11.33 11.49 -23.02
N SER A 120 11.15 10.43 -23.81
CA SER A 120 12.17 9.40 -24.00
C SER A 120 13.45 9.91 -24.69
N LYS A 121 13.29 10.87 -25.60
CA LYS A 121 14.37 11.39 -26.46
C LYS A 121 15.13 12.56 -25.84
N HIS A 122 14.60 13.15 -24.77
CA HIS A 122 15.13 14.37 -24.16
C HIS A 122 15.72 14.11 -22.77
N GLN A 123 16.71 14.92 -22.41
CA GLN A 123 17.30 14.91 -21.08
C GLN A 123 16.45 15.72 -20.08
N MET A 124 16.62 15.42 -18.80
CA MET A 124 15.98 16.19 -17.74
C MET A 124 16.37 17.67 -17.84
N GLY A 125 15.37 18.55 -17.91
CA GLY A 125 15.55 20.01 -18.05
C GLY A 125 15.45 20.56 -19.48
N GLU A 126 15.48 19.70 -20.52
CA GLU A 126 15.26 20.15 -21.92
C GLU A 126 13.77 20.37 -22.23
N LEU A 127 12.88 19.64 -21.53
CA LEU A 127 11.43 19.75 -21.63
C LEU A 127 10.83 20.23 -20.31
N PRO A 128 9.57 20.73 -20.31
CA PRO A 128 8.88 21.13 -19.09
C PRO A 128 8.86 20.01 -18.03
N PRO A 129 8.81 20.35 -16.72
CA PRO A 129 8.78 19.38 -15.62
C PRO A 129 7.71 18.32 -15.83
N HIS A 130 8.10 17.05 -15.70
CA HIS A 130 7.18 15.93 -15.89
C HIS A 130 7.70 14.67 -15.21
N ILE A 131 6.78 13.80 -14.78
CA ILE A 131 7.15 12.51 -14.17
C ILE A 131 7.91 11.59 -15.13
N PHE A 132 7.65 11.70 -16.43
CA PHE A 132 8.39 10.97 -17.47
C PHE A 132 9.85 11.42 -17.60
N ALA A 133 10.17 12.69 -17.31
CA ALA A 133 11.56 13.15 -17.27
C ALA A 133 12.32 12.47 -16.11
N VAL A 134 11.68 12.34 -14.94
CA VAL A 134 12.23 11.60 -13.79
C VAL A 134 12.42 10.12 -14.14
N ALA A 135 11.42 9.50 -14.78
CA ALA A 135 11.51 8.11 -15.24
C ALA A 135 12.68 7.90 -16.21
N ASN A 136 12.85 8.81 -17.18
CA ASN A 136 13.91 8.72 -18.17
C ASN A 136 15.29 8.91 -17.53
N GLU A 137 15.47 9.89 -16.65
CA GLU A 137 16.76 10.07 -15.97
C GLU A 137 17.10 8.86 -15.10
N CYS A 138 16.12 8.31 -14.37
CA CYS A 138 16.27 7.07 -13.59
C CYS A 138 16.71 5.91 -14.49
N TYR A 139 16.03 5.68 -15.62
CA TYR A 139 16.40 4.64 -16.56
C TYR A 139 17.82 4.83 -17.13
N ARG A 140 18.17 6.05 -17.56
CA ARG A 140 19.52 6.36 -18.09
C ARG A 140 20.62 6.21 -17.05
N CYS A 141 20.33 6.46 -15.77
CA CYS A 141 21.29 6.33 -14.68
C CYS A 141 21.79 4.89 -14.49
N LEU A 142 21.03 3.87 -14.88
CA LEU A 142 21.47 2.47 -14.85
C LEU A 142 22.79 2.27 -15.63
N TRP A 143 22.98 2.95 -16.76
CA TRP A 143 24.22 2.89 -17.54
C TRP A 143 25.19 4.03 -17.26
N LYS A 144 24.70 5.20 -16.83
CA LYS A 144 25.55 6.36 -16.55
C LYS A 144 26.33 6.21 -15.23
N ARG A 145 25.72 5.58 -14.22
CA ARG A 145 26.26 5.49 -12.86
C ARG A 145 26.66 4.06 -12.45
N HIS A 146 26.14 3.04 -13.14
CA HIS A 146 26.37 1.63 -12.84
C HIS A 146 25.92 1.18 -11.43
N ASP A 147 25.01 1.92 -10.80
CA ASP A 147 24.31 1.56 -9.55
C ASP A 147 22.81 1.33 -9.80
N SER A 148 22.15 0.61 -8.89
CA SER A 148 20.69 0.45 -8.90
C SER A 148 20.01 1.77 -8.57
N GLN A 149 18.89 2.08 -9.23
CA GLN A 149 18.13 3.31 -9.00
C GLN A 149 16.87 3.06 -8.18
N CYS A 150 16.39 4.10 -7.49
CA CYS A 150 15.16 4.07 -6.73
C CYS A 150 14.41 5.39 -6.90
N VAL A 151 13.08 5.33 -7.07
CA VAL A 151 12.20 6.49 -7.09
C VAL A 151 11.28 6.40 -5.88
N LEU A 152 11.40 7.35 -4.95
CA LEU A 152 10.56 7.44 -3.76
C LEU A 152 9.45 8.47 -3.97
N ILE A 153 8.19 8.04 -3.83
CA ILE A 153 7.01 8.89 -4.02
C ILE A 153 6.31 9.09 -2.67
N SER A 154 6.40 10.30 -2.14
CA SER A 154 5.78 10.68 -0.86
C SER A 154 4.53 11.53 -1.06
N GLY A 155 3.67 11.58 -0.05
CA GLY A 155 2.46 12.38 -0.04
C GLY A 155 1.36 11.79 0.85
N GLU A 156 0.43 12.64 1.28
CA GLU A 156 -0.73 12.22 2.06
C GLU A 156 -1.70 11.33 1.25
N SER A 157 -2.73 10.78 1.90
CA SER A 157 -3.77 10.02 1.19
C SER A 157 -4.49 10.94 0.19
N GLY A 158 -4.76 10.45 -1.02
CA GLY A 158 -5.35 11.26 -2.10
C GLY A 158 -4.36 12.14 -2.88
N ALA A 159 -3.08 12.23 -2.50
CA ALA A 159 -2.10 13.06 -3.21
C ALA A 159 -1.74 12.58 -4.64
N GLY A 160 -2.09 11.35 -5.02
CA GLY A 160 -1.81 10.80 -6.36
C GLY A 160 -0.56 9.91 -6.46
N LYS A 161 -0.10 9.35 -5.33
CA LYS A 161 1.07 8.43 -5.30
C LYS A 161 0.90 7.22 -6.22
N THR A 162 -0.22 6.50 -6.09
CA THR A 162 -0.52 5.30 -6.88
C THR A 162 -0.55 5.58 -8.38
N GLU A 163 -1.19 6.68 -8.79
CA GLU A 163 -1.25 7.09 -10.19
C GLU A 163 0.13 7.50 -10.72
N SER A 164 0.94 8.17 -9.89
CA SER A 164 2.34 8.48 -10.22
C SER A 164 3.16 7.21 -10.46
N THR A 165 3.01 6.18 -9.61
CA THR A 165 3.65 4.88 -9.80
C THR A 165 3.20 4.22 -11.12
N LYS A 166 1.90 4.19 -11.41
CA LYS A 166 1.36 3.62 -12.67
C LYS A 166 1.96 4.31 -13.90
N LEU A 167 2.08 5.64 -13.87
CA LEU A 167 2.68 6.43 -14.95
C LEU A 167 4.18 6.14 -15.15
N LEU A 168 4.95 6.04 -14.07
CA LEU A 168 6.36 5.65 -14.13
C LEU A 168 6.54 4.27 -14.76
N LEU A 169 5.76 3.29 -14.30
CA LEU A 169 5.82 1.92 -14.83
C LEU A 169 5.45 1.89 -16.32
N LYS A 170 4.36 2.57 -16.72
CA LYS A 170 3.96 2.68 -18.13
C LYS A 170 5.09 3.25 -18.99
N PHE A 171 5.75 4.31 -18.54
CA PHE A 171 6.87 4.91 -19.28
C PHE A 171 8.06 3.94 -19.41
N LEU A 172 8.48 3.32 -18.31
CA LEU A 172 9.60 2.36 -18.31
C LEU A 172 9.32 1.13 -19.17
N SER A 173 8.08 0.65 -19.21
CA SER A 173 7.66 -0.45 -20.08
C SER A 173 7.84 -0.10 -21.56
N VAL A 174 7.46 1.11 -21.98
CA VAL A 174 7.68 1.57 -23.36
C VAL A 174 9.17 1.71 -23.67
N MET A 175 9.97 2.19 -22.73
CA MET A 175 11.44 2.27 -22.89
C MET A 175 12.07 0.89 -23.08
N SER A 176 11.64 -0.08 -22.29
CA SER A 176 12.06 -1.47 -22.41
C SER A 176 11.75 -2.07 -23.79
N GLN A 177 10.54 -1.83 -24.31
CA GLN A 177 10.10 -2.35 -25.62
C GLN A 177 10.87 -1.73 -26.80
N ASN A 178 11.33 -0.49 -26.65
CA ASN A 178 12.09 0.22 -27.68
C ASN A 178 13.60 -0.03 -27.63
N SER A 179 14.09 -0.83 -26.67
CA SER A 179 15.51 -1.13 -26.49
C SER A 179 16.09 -2.06 -27.58
N ALA A 180 17.39 -1.92 -27.84
CA ALA A 180 18.08 -2.67 -28.89
C ALA A 180 18.33 -4.11 -28.45
N GLY A 181 17.59 -5.07 -29.02
CA GLY A 181 17.80 -6.50 -28.76
C GLY A 181 16.55 -7.31 -28.49
N THR A 182 15.37 -6.69 -28.35
CA THR A 182 14.10 -7.41 -28.13
C THR A 182 13.59 -8.04 -29.43
N PRO A 183 13.58 -9.39 -29.58
CA PRO A 183 12.91 -10.07 -30.69
C PRO A 183 11.44 -9.65 -30.77
N LEU A 184 10.84 -9.59 -31.97
CA LEU A 184 9.41 -9.23 -32.10
C LEU A 184 8.48 -10.14 -31.26
N SER A 185 8.89 -11.38 -30.99
CA SER A 185 8.17 -12.35 -30.14
C SER A 185 8.21 -12.04 -28.64
N GLU A 186 9.21 -11.27 -28.17
CA GLU A 186 9.38 -10.85 -26.77
C GLU A 186 8.96 -9.40 -26.53
N ARG A 187 8.54 -8.68 -27.58
CA ARG A 187 7.93 -7.34 -27.44
C ARG A 187 6.58 -7.39 -26.73
N THR A 188 6.05 -8.58 -26.47
CA THR A 188 4.82 -8.81 -25.72
C THR A 188 5.07 -8.94 -24.20
N THR A 189 4.87 -7.81 -23.54
CA THR A 189 3.81 -7.60 -22.52
C THR A 189 3.78 -8.38 -21.21
N ARG A 190 4.53 -9.47 -20.96
CA ARG A 190 4.32 -10.27 -19.74
C ARG A 190 4.50 -9.49 -18.43
N VAL A 191 5.63 -8.80 -18.24
CA VAL A 191 5.89 -8.08 -16.97
C VAL A 191 5.01 -6.83 -16.84
N GLU A 192 4.78 -6.07 -17.91
CA GLU A 192 3.87 -4.91 -17.87
C GLU A 192 2.43 -5.35 -17.58
N GLN A 193 1.92 -6.36 -18.29
CA GLN A 193 0.60 -6.91 -18.05
C GLN A 193 0.51 -7.44 -16.62
N ALA A 194 1.50 -8.19 -16.12
CA ALA A 194 1.47 -8.62 -14.73
C ALA A 194 1.50 -7.49 -13.71
N LEU A 195 2.25 -6.41 -13.95
CA LEU A 195 2.26 -5.25 -13.06
C LEU A 195 0.92 -4.50 -13.10
N VAL A 196 0.30 -4.39 -14.27
CA VAL A 196 -1.02 -3.78 -14.43
C VAL A 196 -2.11 -4.67 -13.81
N GLN A 197 -2.08 -5.98 -14.10
CA GLN A 197 -3.05 -6.97 -13.64
C GLN A 197 -2.91 -7.32 -12.16
N SER A 198 -1.72 -7.18 -11.58
CA SER A 198 -1.55 -7.30 -10.13
C SER A 198 -2.20 -6.14 -9.38
N SER A 199 -2.47 -5.00 -10.03
CA SER A 199 -3.06 -3.83 -9.37
C SER A 199 -4.48 -4.11 -8.83
N PRO A 200 -5.45 -4.64 -9.61
CA PRO A 200 -6.74 -5.06 -9.07
C PRO A 200 -6.64 -5.97 -7.84
N ILE A 201 -5.75 -6.96 -7.86
CA ILE A 201 -5.54 -7.88 -6.74
C ILE A 201 -5.01 -7.10 -5.52
N MET A 202 -3.92 -6.36 -5.68
CA MET A 202 -3.33 -5.58 -4.59
C MET A 202 -4.28 -4.52 -4.03
N GLU A 203 -5.05 -3.85 -4.88
CA GLU A 203 -6.04 -2.86 -4.44
C GLU A 203 -7.18 -3.54 -3.68
N ALA A 204 -7.67 -4.71 -4.12
CA ALA A 204 -8.71 -5.44 -3.41
C ALA A 204 -8.26 -5.91 -2.02
N PHE A 205 -7.05 -6.46 -1.91
CA PHE A 205 -6.52 -7.03 -0.67
C PHE A 205 -5.84 -6.02 0.25
N GLY A 206 -5.34 -4.91 -0.29
CA GLY A 206 -4.49 -3.97 0.45
C GLY A 206 -5.03 -2.54 0.53
N ASN A 207 -6.12 -2.21 -0.17
CA ASN A 207 -6.79 -0.92 -0.04
C ASN A 207 -8.12 -1.04 0.71
N ALA A 208 -8.48 0.05 1.36
CA ALA A 208 -9.74 0.17 2.07
C ALA A 208 -10.28 1.61 2.00
N LYS A 209 -11.58 1.74 2.25
CA LYS A 209 -12.19 3.06 2.46
C LYS A 209 -11.79 3.61 3.82
N THR A 210 -11.30 4.85 3.80
CA THR A 210 -11.01 5.71 4.96
C THR A 210 -11.87 6.97 4.90
N VAL A 211 -11.84 7.80 5.95
CA VAL A 211 -12.55 9.09 5.97
C VAL A 211 -12.09 10.03 4.85
N TYR A 212 -10.84 9.93 4.39
CA TYR A 212 -10.24 10.86 3.44
C TYR A 212 -10.18 10.35 2.00
N ASN A 213 -10.21 9.03 1.82
CA ASN A 213 -10.05 8.37 0.53
C ASN A 213 -10.74 7.02 0.53
N ASN A 214 -11.60 6.80 -0.47
CA ASN A 214 -12.38 5.58 -0.63
C ASN A 214 -11.57 4.38 -1.12
N ASN A 215 -10.37 4.61 -1.69
CA ASN A 215 -9.44 3.57 -2.14
C ASN A 215 -8.03 3.83 -1.57
N SER A 216 -7.93 3.93 -0.23
CA SER A 216 -6.66 4.23 0.44
C SER A 216 -5.81 2.98 0.58
N SER A 217 -4.59 2.99 0.04
CA SER A 217 -3.61 1.94 0.30
C SER A 217 -3.22 1.89 1.77
N ARG A 218 -3.27 0.68 2.35
CA ARG A 218 -2.97 0.41 3.76
C ARG A 218 -1.70 -0.43 3.93
N PHE A 219 -0.86 -0.45 2.90
CA PHE A 219 0.47 -1.05 2.89
C PHE A 219 1.42 -0.16 2.07
N GLY A 220 2.70 -0.22 2.39
CA GLY A 220 3.77 0.28 1.55
C GLY A 220 4.06 -0.72 0.43
N LYS A 221 4.34 -0.21 -0.76
CA LYS A 221 4.64 -1.03 -1.94
C LYS A 221 5.99 -0.62 -2.51
N PHE A 222 6.93 -1.55 -2.54
CA PHE A 222 8.20 -1.39 -3.24
C PHE A 222 8.19 -2.26 -4.48
N ILE A 223 8.38 -1.65 -5.65
CA ILE A 223 8.40 -2.36 -6.92
C ILE A 223 9.83 -2.32 -7.43
N GLN A 224 10.45 -3.48 -7.52
CA GLN A 224 11.76 -3.64 -8.11
C GLN A 224 11.60 -4.13 -9.55
N LEU A 225 12.22 -3.44 -10.50
CA LEU A 225 12.31 -3.87 -11.89
C LEU A 225 13.76 -4.24 -12.20
N HIS A 226 13.97 -5.37 -12.85
CA HIS A 226 15.29 -5.84 -13.27
C HIS A 226 15.46 -5.58 -14.76
N PHE A 227 16.44 -4.75 -15.11
CA PHE A 227 16.78 -4.43 -16.49
C PHE A 227 18.01 -5.19 -16.94
N SER A 228 17.98 -5.69 -18.18
CA SER A 228 19.16 -6.27 -18.83
C SER A 228 20.17 -5.18 -19.19
N GLN A 229 21.39 -5.58 -19.55
CA GLN A 229 22.39 -4.65 -20.10
C GLN A 229 21.94 -3.97 -21.41
N ASN A 230 21.02 -4.59 -22.16
CA ASN A 230 20.46 -4.05 -23.39
C ASN A 230 19.29 -3.07 -23.12
N GLY A 231 18.77 -3.06 -21.90
CA GLY A 231 17.76 -2.13 -21.43
C GLY A 231 16.32 -2.64 -21.45
N ASN A 232 16.12 -3.89 -21.83
CA ASN A 232 14.82 -4.54 -21.66
C ASN A 232 14.62 -5.01 -20.21
N ILE A 233 13.38 -4.95 -19.73
CA ILE A 233 12.96 -5.53 -18.46
C ILE A 233 13.03 -7.05 -18.57
N GLN A 234 13.81 -7.69 -17.69
CA GLN A 234 13.92 -9.15 -17.58
C GLN A 234 12.90 -9.71 -16.58
N GLY A 235 12.45 -8.89 -15.63
CA GLY A 235 11.53 -9.28 -14.58
C GLY A 235 11.36 -8.16 -13.57
N GLY A 236 10.66 -8.47 -12.48
CA GLY A 236 10.53 -7.60 -11.34
C GLY A 236 10.00 -8.36 -10.14
N CYS A 237 9.98 -7.69 -8.99
CA CYS A 237 9.27 -8.15 -7.82
C CYS A 237 8.57 -6.99 -7.13
N ILE A 238 7.51 -7.31 -6.40
CA ILE A 238 6.83 -6.35 -5.54
C ILE A 238 7.00 -6.86 -4.12
N ILE A 239 7.55 -6.00 -3.27
CA ILE A 239 7.73 -6.25 -1.85
C ILE A 239 6.75 -5.32 -1.14
N ASP A 240 5.80 -5.90 -0.42
CA ASP A 240 4.92 -5.14 0.46
C ASP A 240 5.61 -4.88 1.81
N TYR A 241 5.22 -3.77 2.42
CA TYR A 241 5.71 -3.36 3.72
C TYR A 241 4.53 -2.92 4.58
N LEU A 242 4.48 -3.42 5.82
CA LEU A 242 3.61 -2.90 6.87
C LEU A 242 2.13 -2.82 6.47
N LEU A 243 1.55 -3.91 5.96
CA LEU A 243 0.09 -3.97 5.83
C LEU A 243 -0.55 -3.69 7.20
N GLU A 244 -1.57 -2.85 7.23
CA GLU A 244 -2.38 -2.57 8.40
C GLU A 244 -3.27 -3.78 8.76
N LYS A 245 -2.65 -4.83 9.32
CA LYS A 245 -3.33 -6.10 9.65
C LYS A 245 -4.48 -5.93 10.64
N ASN A 246 -4.37 -4.98 11.57
CA ASN A 246 -5.43 -4.66 12.55
C ASN A 246 -6.76 -4.30 11.88
N ARG A 247 -6.74 -3.78 10.63
CA ARG A 247 -7.95 -3.45 9.87
C ARG A 247 -8.84 -4.66 9.61
N VAL A 248 -8.29 -5.86 9.55
CA VAL A 248 -9.06 -7.09 9.30
C VAL A 248 -10.11 -7.30 10.38
N VAL A 249 -9.78 -7.00 11.64
CA VAL A 249 -10.66 -7.29 12.78
C VAL A 249 -11.36 -6.06 13.35
N ARG A 250 -10.83 -4.85 13.13
CA ARG A 250 -11.31 -3.59 13.71
C ARG A 250 -11.14 -2.42 12.75
N GLN A 251 -12.17 -1.58 12.61
CA GLN A 251 -12.11 -0.38 11.79
C GLN A 251 -12.69 0.83 12.52
N ASN A 252 -12.19 2.03 12.20
CA ASN A 252 -12.73 3.26 12.74
C ASN A 252 -14.14 3.53 12.21
N PRO A 253 -14.99 4.28 12.95
CA PRO A 253 -16.32 4.67 12.48
C PRO A 253 -16.27 5.35 11.10
N GLY A 254 -17.13 4.91 10.18
CA GLY A 254 -17.19 5.44 8.81
C GLY A 254 -16.16 4.85 7.82
N GLU A 255 -15.23 4.01 8.28
CA GLU A 255 -14.29 3.29 7.42
C GLU A 255 -14.81 1.91 7.01
N ARG A 256 -14.15 1.26 6.04
CA ARG A 256 -14.40 -0.15 5.71
C ARG A 256 -13.20 -1.03 6.04
N ASN A 257 -13.45 -2.33 6.09
CA ASN A 257 -12.41 -3.35 5.94
C ASN A 257 -11.83 -3.33 4.51
N TYR A 258 -10.92 -4.23 4.19
CA TYR A 258 -10.37 -4.39 2.84
C TYR A 258 -11.46 -4.69 1.81
N HIS A 259 -11.30 -4.15 0.60
CA HIS A 259 -12.32 -4.24 -0.44
C HIS A 259 -12.66 -5.67 -0.84
N ILE A 260 -11.69 -6.59 -0.79
CA ILE A 260 -11.88 -7.99 -1.20
C ILE A 260 -13.02 -8.69 -0.44
N PHE A 261 -13.24 -8.37 0.83
CA PHE A 261 -14.33 -8.98 1.60
C PHE A 261 -15.70 -8.58 1.06
N TYR A 262 -15.88 -7.29 0.74
CA TYR A 262 -17.12 -6.79 0.16
C TYR A 262 -17.29 -7.25 -1.29
N ALA A 263 -16.20 -7.30 -2.05
CA ALA A 263 -16.18 -7.82 -3.41
C ALA A 263 -16.59 -9.29 -3.47
N LEU A 264 -16.04 -10.14 -2.60
CA LEU A 264 -16.42 -11.56 -2.49
C LEU A 264 -17.92 -11.71 -2.22
N LEU A 265 -18.48 -10.97 -1.26
CA LEU A 265 -19.90 -11.07 -0.91
C LEU A 265 -20.83 -10.55 -2.03
N ALA A 266 -20.39 -9.55 -2.78
CA ALA A 266 -21.15 -8.94 -3.87
C ALA A 266 -21.07 -9.72 -5.19
N GLY A 267 -19.94 -10.36 -5.45
CA GLY A 267 -19.63 -11.03 -6.72
C GLY A 267 -19.82 -12.54 -6.73
N ALA A 268 -19.81 -13.21 -5.57
CA ALA A 268 -20.03 -14.66 -5.49
C ALA A 268 -21.43 -15.05 -5.98
N ASP A 269 -21.47 -15.96 -6.95
CA ASP A 269 -22.70 -16.63 -7.40
C ASP A 269 -23.17 -17.70 -6.41
N THR A 270 -24.31 -18.35 -6.69
CA THR A 270 -24.91 -19.34 -5.78
C THR A 270 -23.95 -20.48 -5.44
N ASP A 271 -23.22 -21.01 -6.43
CA ASP A 271 -22.29 -22.12 -6.23
C ASP A 271 -21.11 -21.70 -5.35
N HIS A 272 -20.54 -20.52 -5.59
CA HIS A 272 -19.48 -19.97 -4.74
C HIS A 272 -19.97 -19.69 -3.32
N ARG A 273 -21.19 -19.19 -3.15
CA ARG A 273 -21.75 -18.91 -1.82
C ARG A 273 -21.92 -20.18 -1.00
N ASP A 274 -22.42 -21.25 -1.61
CA ASP A 274 -22.54 -22.54 -0.96
C ASP A 274 -21.15 -23.13 -0.66
N MET A 275 -20.22 -23.07 -1.61
CA MET A 275 -18.86 -23.59 -1.46
C MET A 275 -18.06 -22.90 -0.36
N TYR A 276 -18.26 -21.59 -0.19
CA TYR A 276 -17.54 -20.77 0.77
C TYR A 276 -18.35 -20.50 2.04
N LEU A 277 -19.53 -21.09 2.20
CA LEU A 277 -20.41 -20.88 3.37
C LEU A 277 -20.69 -19.39 3.65
N LEU A 278 -20.98 -18.62 2.59
CA LEU A 278 -21.20 -17.17 2.68
C LEU A 278 -22.63 -16.84 3.11
N SER A 279 -22.77 -15.92 4.07
CA SER A 279 -24.05 -15.32 4.47
C SER A 279 -24.53 -14.29 3.45
N GLU A 280 -25.78 -13.84 3.53
CA GLU A 280 -26.39 -12.96 2.51
C GLU A 280 -25.66 -11.62 2.32
N GLY A 281 -25.21 -10.97 3.39
CA GLY A 281 -24.63 -9.63 3.33
C GLY A 281 -23.53 -9.35 4.35
N PRO A 282 -22.80 -8.23 4.19
CA PRO A 282 -21.73 -7.81 5.10
C PRO A 282 -22.21 -7.58 6.54
N GLU A 283 -23.49 -7.27 6.74
CA GLU A 283 -24.13 -7.10 8.05
C GLU A 283 -24.08 -8.37 8.90
N SER A 284 -23.98 -9.54 8.28
CA SER A 284 -23.89 -10.83 8.98
C SER A 284 -22.50 -11.10 9.56
N TYR A 285 -21.51 -10.24 9.28
CA TYR A 285 -20.13 -10.43 9.72
C TYR A 285 -19.69 -9.29 10.62
N HIS A 286 -19.28 -9.62 11.86
CA HIS A 286 -18.81 -8.64 12.83
C HIS A 286 -17.65 -7.79 12.28
N TYR A 287 -16.70 -8.42 11.61
CA TYR A 287 -15.52 -7.78 11.01
C TYR A 287 -15.81 -6.81 9.86
N LEU A 288 -17.05 -6.78 9.33
CA LEU A 288 -17.45 -5.89 8.25
C LEU A 288 -18.48 -4.83 8.67
N SER A 289 -19.19 -5.05 9.78
CA SER A 289 -20.35 -4.24 10.20
C SER A 289 -20.05 -3.25 11.33
N GLN A 290 -19.00 -3.47 12.12
CA GLN A 290 -18.69 -2.69 13.34
C GLN A 290 -18.44 -1.18 13.11
N SER A 291 -18.03 -0.76 11.91
CA SER A 291 -17.77 0.65 11.59
C SER A 291 -19.03 1.44 11.22
N GLY A 292 -20.15 0.76 11.01
CA GLY A 292 -21.39 1.35 10.50
C GLY A 292 -21.36 1.72 9.01
N CYS A 293 -20.29 1.40 8.27
CA CYS A 293 -20.15 1.70 6.85
C CYS A 293 -19.94 0.42 6.04
N MET A 294 -21.01 -0.13 5.47
CA MET A 294 -20.95 -1.37 4.67
C MET A 294 -21.09 -1.13 3.16
N LYS A 295 -21.79 -0.06 2.76
CA LYS A 295 -22.00 0.33 1.36
C LYS A 295 -21.50 1.75 1.12
N ASP A 296 -20.96 1.98 -0.07
CA ASP A 296 -20.57 3.31 -0.56
C ASP A 296 -20.93 3.41 -2.03
N SER A 297 -21.67 4.46 -2.42
CA SER A 297 -22.16 4.62 -3.80
C SER A 297 -21.06 4.89 -4.82
N SER A 298 -19.85 5.26 -4.37
CA SER A 298 -18.70 5.47 -5.25
C SER A 298 -17.89 4.20 -5.52
N LEU A 299 -18.23 3.08 -4.88
CA LEU A 299 -17.51 1.81 -4.99
C LEU A 299 -18.44 0.75 -5.59
N ASP A 300 -17.98 0.09 -6.65
CA ASP A 300 -18.67 -1.04 -7.27
C ASP A 300 -17.95 -2.34 -6.88
N ASP A 301 -18.38 -2.92 -5.75
CA ASP A 301 -17.74 -4.11 -5.19
C ASP A 301 -17.90 -5.34 -6.11
N LYS A 302 -18.97 -5.41 -6.92
CA LYS A 302 -19.18 -6.49 -7.88
C LYS A 302 -18.23 -6.37 -9.08
N GLN A 303 -18.13 -5.17 -9.66
CA GLN A 303 -17.17 -4.92 -10.73
C GLN A 303 -15.73 -5.17 -10.27
N LEU A 304 -15.41 -4.83 -9.02
CA LEU A 304 -14.11 -5.12 -8.44
C LEU A 304 -13.87 -6.62 -8.34
N PHE A 305 -14.86 -7.42 -7.91
CA PHE A 305 -14.77 -8.88 -7.89
C PHE A 305 -14.47 -9.46 -9.27
N ASP A 306 -15.23 -9.04 -10.29
CA ASP A 306 -15.03 -9.48 -11.67
C ASP A 306 -13.61 -9.16 -12.16
N SER A 307 -13.11 -7.96 -11.83
CA SER A 307 -11.74 -7.52 -12.17
C SER A 307 -10.66 -8.33 -11.45
N VAL A 308 -10.88 -8.71 -10.19
CA VAL A 308 -9.98 -9.58 -9.42
C VAL A 308 -9.96 -10.98 -10.01
N MET A 309 -11.12 -11.53 -10.37
CA MET A 309 -11.22 -12.86 -10.98
C MET A 309 -10.52 -12.92 -12.34
N GLU A 310 -10.66 -11.88 -13.17
CA GLU A 310 -9.93 -11.77 -14.43
C GLU A 310 -8.41 -11.68 -14.18
N ALA A 311 -8.00 -10.82 -13.26
CA ALA A 311 -6.59 -10.65 -12.91
C ALA A 311 -5.96 -11.96 -12.39
N LEU A 312 -6.63 -12.70 -11.50
CA LEU A 312 -6.14 -13.99 -10.99
C LEU A 312 -5.92 -15.00 -12.12
N LYS A 313 -6.85 -15.07 -13.09
CA LYS A 313 -6.71 -15.94 -14.27
C LYS A 313 -5.54 -15.53 -15.17
N VAL A 314 -5.37 -14.23 -15.42
CA VAL A 314 -4.25 -13.71 -16.22
C VAL A 314 -2.90 -13.94 -15.55
N MET A 315 -2.88 -13.90 -14.21
CA MET A 315 -1.70 -14.22 -13.40
C MET A 315 -1.48 -15.72 -13.21
N GLU A 316 -2.19 -16.56 -13.99
CA GLU A 316 -2.04 -18.02 -14.04
C GLU A 316 -2.32 -18.72 -12.70
N PHE A 317 -3.19 -18.16 -11.86
CA PHE A 317 -3.69 -18.90 -10.71
C PHE A 317 -4.57 -20.06 -11.17
N THR A 318 -4.37 -21.22 -10.55
CA THR A 318 -5.24 -22.37 -10.76
C THR A 318 -6.57 -22.17 -10.04
N GLU A 319 -7.63 -22.81 -10.52
CA GLU A 319 -8.95 -22.78 -9.88
C GLU A 319 -8.90 -23.29 -8.41
N GLU A 320 -7.97 -24.19 -8.10
CA GLU A 320 -7.71 -24.65 -6.74
C GLU A 320 -7.10 -23.55 -5.87
N GLU A 321 -6.06 -22.87 -6.35
CA GLU A 321 -5.44 -21.74 -5.64
C GLU A 321 -6.46 -20.61 -5.39
N ILE A 322 -7.30 -20.29 -6.38
CA ILE A 322 -8.36 -19.27 -6.28
C ILE A 322 -9.39 -19.68 -5.23
N ARG A 323 -9.85 -20.93 -5.29
CA ARG A 323 -10.82 -21.49 -4.34
C ARG A 323 -10.28 -21.44 -2.91
N ASP A 324 -9.03 -21.81 -2.69
CA ASP A 324 -8.42 -21.85 -1.37
C ASP A 324 -8.26 -20.44 -0.78
N VAL A 325 -7.93 -19.44 -1.62
CA VAL A 325 -7.92 -18.01 -1.22
C VAL A 325 -9.31 -17.55 -0.73
N PHE A 326 -10.37 -17.87 -1.47
CA PHE A 326 -11.73 -17.45 -1.08
C PHE A 326 -12.27 -18.23 0.12
N LYS A 327 -11.92 -19.51 0.28
CA LYS A 327 -12.19 -20.27 1.51
C LYS A 327 -11.54 -19.61 2.71
N LEU A 328 -10.27 -19.20 2.58
CA LEU A 328 -9.53 -18.53 3.65
C LEU A 328 -10.15 -17.17 4.01
N LEU A 329 -10.55 -16.36 3.01
CA LEU A 329 -11.27 -15.11 3.23
C LEU A 329 -12.60 -15.32 3.97
N SER A 330 -13.39 -16.32 3.56
CA SER A 330 -14.63 -16.66 4.24
C SER A 330 -14.39 -17.13 5.68
N ALA A 331 -13.37 -17.97 5.91
CA ALA A 331 -13.01 -18.44 7.24
C ALA A 331 -12.64 -17.27 8.17
N VAL A 332 -11.90 -16.27 7.68
CA VAL A 332 -11.59 -15.04 8.43
C VAL A 332 -12.85 -14.28 8.81
N LEU A 333 -13.82 -14.16 7.90
CA LEU A 333 -15.10 -13.52 8.19
C LEU A 333 -15.92 -14.29 9.24
N GLN A 334 -15.99 -15.61 9.10
CA GLN A 334 -16.69 -16.49 10.04
C GLN A 334 -16.03 -16.48 11.42
N MET A 335 -14.70 -16.43 11.50
CA MET A 335 -13.97 -16.28 12.76
C MET A 335 -14.48 -15.08 13.55
N GLY A 336 -14.69 -13.93 12.92
CA GLY A 336 -15.20 -12.74 13.60
C GLY A 336 -16.58 -12.90 14.27
N ASN A 337 -17.32 -13.94 13.90
CA ASN A 337 -18.63 -14.28 14.48
C ASN A 337 -18.54 -15.34 15.59
N ILE A 338 -17.34 -15.76 15.99
CA ILE A 338 -17.18 -16.69 17.12
C ILE A 338 -17.44 -15.93 18.43
N GLU A 339 -18.44 -16.37 19.16
CA GLU A 339 -18.87 -15.80 20.43
C GLU A 339 -18.42 -16.67 21.60
N PHE A 340 -18.03 -16.00 22.69
CA PHE A 340 -17.55 -16.62 23.91
C PHE A 340 -18.38 -16.18 25.11
N MET A 341 -18.50 -17.06 26.10
CA MET A 341 -19.06 -16.77 27.41
C MET A 341 -18.12 -17.28 28.52
N THR A 342 -18.26 -16.73 29.73
CA THR A 342 -17.49 -17.16 30.89
C THR A 342 -18.20 -18.31 31.62
N ALA A 343 -17.58 -19.50 31.65
CA ALA A 343 -18.02 -20.65 32.42
C ALA A 343 -16.80 -21.53 32.78
N GLY A 344 -16.12 -21.21 33.89
CA GLY A 344 -14.87 -21.88 34.28
C GLY A 344 -13.70 -21.58 33.33
N GLY A 345 -13.72 -20.41 32.70
CA GLY A 345 -12.90 -20.06 31.54
C GLY A 345 -13.78 -19.58 30.38
N ALA A 346 -13.17 -19.23 29.26
CA ALA A 346 -13.86 -18.96 28.01
C ALA A 346 -14.47 -20.24 27.45
N GLN A 347 -15.73 -20.17 27.03
CA GLN A 347 -16.46 -21.25 26.39
C GLN A 347 -17.17 -20.72 25.15
N ILE A 348 -17.13 -21.46 24.05
CA ILE A 348 -17.73 -21.04 22.78
C ILE A 348 -19.25 -21.27 22.80
N THR A 349 -20.02 -20.24 22.51
CA THR A 349 -21.49 -20.31 22.38
C THR A 349 -21.93 -20.60 20.95
N SER A 350 -21.15 -20.18 19.96
CA SER A 350 -21.45 -20.23 18.53
C SER A 350 -20.87 -21.46 17.82
N LYS A 351 -21.19 -22.68 18.29
CA LYS A 351 -20.59 -23.93 17.78
C LYS A 351 -20.75 -24.13 16.26
N GLY A 352 -21.87 -23.69 15.67
CA GLY A 352 -22.08 -23.77 14.23
C GLY A 352 -21.06 -22.96 13.43
N VAL A 353 -20.66 -21.78 13.93
CA VAL A 353 -19.65 -20.94 13.30
C VAL A 353 -18.28 -21.62 13.33
N VAL A 354 -17.92 -22.26 14.45
CA VAL A 354 -16.66 -23.02 14.56
C VAL A 354 -16.62 -24.19 13.58
N SER A 355 -17.75 -24.88 13.41
CA SER A 355 -17.87 -25.97 12.43
C SER A 355 -17.62 -25.46 11.00
N ASN A 356 -18.18 -24.31 10.64
CA ASN A 356 -17.96 -23.70 9.33
C ASN A 356 -16.48 -23.33 9.13
N VAL A 357 -15.84 -22.72 10.13
CA VAL A 357 -14.40 -22.37 10.08
C VAL A 357 -13.54 -23.63 9.95
N SER A 358 -13.86 -24.68 10.71
CA SER A 358 -13.20 -25.99 10.66
C SER A 358 -13.30 -26.61 9.27
N GLU A 359 -14.48 -26.57 8.64
CA GLU A 359 -14.68 -27.07 7.27
C GLU A 359 -13.90 -26.27 6.22
N LEU A 360 -13.94 -24.93 6.31
CA LEU A 360 -13.26 -24.05 5.35
C LEU A 360 -11.73 -24.19 5.40
N LEU A 361 -11.17 -24.36 6.60
CA LEU A 361 -9.73 -24.46 6.82
C LEU A 361 -9.21 -25.90 6.84
N GLY A 362 -10.09 -26.91 6.79
CA GLY A 362 -9.71 -28.31 6.90
C GLY A 362 -9.10 -28.66 8.27
N LEU A 363 -9.58 -28.01 9.34
CA LEU A 363 -9.12 -28.21 10.72
C LEU A 363 -10.07 -29.13 11.47
N ASP A 364 -9.58 -29.82 12.50
CA ASP A 364 -10.45 -30.53 13.44
C ASP A 364 -11.22 -29.53 14.33
N CYS A 365 -12.55 -29.66 14.37
CA CYS A 365 -13.42 -28.73 15.09
C CYS A 365 -13.19 -28.76 16.61
N PHE A 366 -12.81 -29.91 17.17
CA PHE A 366 -12.54 -30.04 18.60
C PHE A 366 -11.21 -29.35 18.96
N GLN A 367 -10.16 -29.62 18.20
CA GLN A 367 -8.85 -28.96 18.36
C GLN A 367 -8.95 -27.45 18.20
N LEU A 368 -9.71 -26.96 17.19
CA LEU A 368 -9.93 -25.52 17.01
C LEU A 368 -10.62 -24.90 18.23
N SER A 369 -11.63 -25.58 18.78
CA SER A 369 -12.33 -25.11 19.99
C SER A 369 -11.41 -25.07 21.21
N GLU A 370 -10.53 -26.06 21.36
CA GLU A 370 -9.56 -26.15 22.45
C GLU A 370 -8.54 -25.02 22.37
N VAL A 371 -7.92 -24.79 21.20
CA VAL A 371 -6.94 -23.71 20.99
C VAL A 371 -7.53 -22.32 21.23
N LEU A 372 -8.82 -22.12 20.92
CA LEU A 372 -9.52 -20.85 21.16
C LEU A 372 -9.93 -20.64 22.62
N THR A 373 -9.94 -21.67 23.46
CA THR A 373 -10.45 -21.61 24.85
C THR A 373 -9.40 -21.97 25.89
N GLN A 374 -8.26 -22.51 25.49
CA GLN A 374 -7.20 -22.97 26.37
C GLN A 374 -5.83 -22.59 25.84
N ARG A 375 -4.90 -22.33 26.75
CA ARG A 375 -3.46 -22.24 26.45
C ARG A 375 -2.77 -23.52 26.91
N SER A 376 -1.91 -24.06 26.06
CA SER A 376 -1.00 -25.17 26.41
C SER A 376 0.41 -24.63 26.63
N MET A 377 1.08 -25.08 27.69
CA MET A 377 2.47 -24.77 27.99
C MET A 377 3.22 -26.04 28.38
N ILE A 378 4.39 -26.27 27.77
CA ILE A 378 5.26 -27.40 28.13
C ILE A 378 6.21 -26.96 29.24
N LEU A 379 6.06 -27.56 30.42
CA LEU A 379 6.91 -27.31 31.58
C LEU A 379 7.62 -28.61 31.95
N ARG A 380 8.95 -28.63 31.80
CA ARG A 380 9.81 -29.80 32.11
C ARG A 380 9.40 -31.10 31.40
N GLY A 381 8.83 -30.98 30.19
CA GLY A 381 8.39 -32.11 29.38
C GLY A 381 6.95 -32.56 29.63
N GLU A 382 6.23 -31.94 30.57
CA GLU A 382 4.79 -32.15 30.77
C GLU A 382 3.99 -31.02 30.12
N GLU A 383 2.90 -31.38 29.44
CA GLU A 383 1.96 -30.43 28.86
C GLU A 383 0.95 -29.98 29.92
N ILE A 384 0.88 -28.68 30.16
CA ILE A 384 -0.06 -28.07 31.10
C ILE A 384 -1.04 -27.19 30.32
N CYS A 385 -2.31 -27.60 30.30
CA CYS A 385 -3.40 -26.82 29.72
C CYS A 385 -4.06 -25.94 30.79
N SER A 386 -4.31 -24.68 30.47
CA SER A 386 -5.04 -23.74 31.33
C SER A 386 -6.14 -23.05 30.53
N PRO A 387 -7.35 -22.88 31.08
CA PRO A 387 -8.41 -22.15 30.40
C PRO A 387 -8.05 -20.66 30.21
N LEU A 388 -8.47 -20.09 29.09
CA LEU A 388 -8.37 -18.66 28.79
C LEU A 388 -9.55 -17.89 29.40
N THR A 389 -9.41 -16.58 29.57
CA THR A 389 -10.56 -15.68 29.80
C THR A 389 -11.23 -15.32 28.47
N VAL A 390 -12.46 -14.80 28.51
CA VAL A 390 -13.16 -14.36 27.29
C VAL A 390 -12.35 -13.30 26.54
N GLU A 391 -11.76 -12.33 27.26
CA GLU A 391 -10.92 -11.30 26.63
C GLU A 391 -9.68 -11.90 25.97
N GLN A 392 -9.05 -12.90 26.60
CA GLN A 392 -7.89 -13.59 26.03
C GLN A 392 -8.24 -14.36 24.76
N SER A 393 -9.39 -15.04 24.73
CA SER A 393 -9.90 -15.74 23.54
C SER A 393 -10.25 -14.79 22.39
N GLN A 394 -10.80 -13.61 22.70
CA GLN A 394 -11.21 -12.61 21.70
C GLN A 394 -10.05 -11.76 21.16
N GLU A 395 -9.27 -11.13 22.05
CA GLU A 395 -8.32 -10.08 21.65
C GLU A 395 -6.86 -10.56 21.57
N GLY A 396 -6.47 -11.63 22.26
CA GLY A 396 -5.08 -12.11 22.28
C GLY A 396 -4.04 -11.10 22.79
N PHE A 397 -4.43 -9.92 23.27
CA PHE A 397 -3.53 -8.90 23.79
C PHE A 397 -3.37 -9.04 25.30
N SER A 398 -2.47 -9.93 25.71
CA SER A 398 -1.57 -9.58 26.81
C SER A 398 -0.17 -9.50 26.22
N LEU A 399 0.44 -8.33 26.42
CA LEU A 399 1.82 -7.94 26.06
C LEU A 399 2.82 -9.10 26.03
N PRO A 400 3.88 -9.03 25.19
CA PRO A 400 4.94 -10.02 25.21
C PRO A 400 5.64 -9.97 26.57
N ASP A 401 5.25 -10.86 27.46
CA ASP A 401 6.08 -11.22 28.60
C ASP A 401 7.28 -11.97 28.00
N LYS A 402 8.48 -11.40 28.15
CA LYS A 402 9.71 -11.78 27.43
C LYS A 402 10.13 -13.23 27.63
N ASP A 403 9.50 -13.95 28.55
CA ASP A 403 9.81 -15.34 28.89
C ASP A 403 8.69 -16.33 28.47
N SER A 404 7.65 -15.86 27.80
CA SER A 404 6.55 -16.71 27.33
C SER A 404 6.70 -17.02 25.83
N VAL A 405 6.99 -18.27 25.50
CA VAL A 405 6.83 -18.81 24.15
C VAL A 405 5.32 -18.98 23.90
N LEU A 406 4.59 -17.87 23.83
CA LEU A 406 3.18 -17.87 23.43
C LEU A 406 3.12 -17.75 21.92
N SER A 407 2.62 -18.80 21.27
CA SER A 407 2.29 -18.76 19.85
C SER A 407 1.18 -17.71 19.63
N PRO A 408 1.33 -16.78 18.66
CA PRO A 408 0.27 -15.83 18.29
C PRO A 408 -1.06 -16.50 17.94
N CYS A 409 -1.06 -17.81 17.65
CA CYS A 409 -2.21 -18.57 17.15
C CYS A 409 -3.29 -18.92 18.21
N CYS A 410 -3.11 -18.60 19.49
CA CYS A 410 -4.07 -18.99 20.55
C CYS A 410 -5.25 -18.02 20.75
N SER A 411 -5.40 -17.02 19.87
CA SER A 411 -6.52 -16.06 19.92
C SER A 411 -7.21 -15.97 18.57
N LEU A 412 -8.49 -15.60 18.59
CA LEU A 412 -9.25 -15.37 17.37
C LEU A 412 -8.61 -14.28 16.51
N PHE A 413 -8.13 -13.22 17.15
CA PHE A 413 -7.37 -12.15 16.52
C PHE A 413 -6.11 -12.68 15.84
N GLY A 414 -5.32 -13.50 16.53
CA GLY A 414 -4.07 -14.05 16.02
C GLY A 414 -4.25 -15.03 14.86
N LEU A 415 -5.30 -15.87 14.91
CA LEU A 415 -5.68 -16.75 13.80
C LEU A 415 -6.12 -15.95 12.57
N ALA A 416 -6.98 -14.95 12.75
CA ALA A 416 -7.39 -14.06 11.66
C ALA A 416 -6.20 -13.27 11.08
N PHE A 417 -5.26 -12.87 11.95
CA PHE A 417 -4.04 -12.16 11.59
C PHE A 417 -3.08 -13.04 10.77
N GLU A 418 -2.87 -14.29 11.16
CA GLU A 418 -2.01 -15.22 10.44
C GLU A 418 -2.67 -15.68 9.13
N ALA A 419 -3.99 -15.89 9.11
CA ALA A 419 -4.75 -16.13 7.88
C ALA A 419 -4.63 -14.96 6.89
N ALA A 420 -4.78 -13.72 7.36
CA ALA A 420 -4.57 -12.52 6.55
C ALA A 420 -3.12 -12.40 6.06
N ARG A 421 -2.15 -12.76 6.90
CA ARG A 421 -0.74 -12.82 6.49
C ARG A 421 -0.53 -13.87 5.39
N LEU A 422 -1.02 -15.09 5.58
CA LEU A 422 -0.91 -16.17 4.59
C LEU A 422 -1.56 -15.78 3.26
N LEU A 423 -2.66 -15.03 3.26
CA LEU A 423 -3.26 -14.47 2.04
C LEU A 423 -2.28 -13.56 1.29
N ILE A 424 -1.59 -12.67 2.01
CA ILE A 424 -0.61 -11.75 1.40
C ILE A 424 0.60 -12.54 0.93
N ASP A 425 1.15 -13.41 1.78
CA ASP A 425 2.29 -14.28 1.47
C ASP A 425 1.98 -15.27 0.33
N PHE A 426 0.70 -15.54 0.03
CA PHE A 426 0.26 -16.31 -1.14
C PHE A 426 0.12 -15.45 -2.41
N ILE A 427 -0.19 -14.17 -2.26
CA ILE A 427 -0.23 -13.20 -3.36
C ILE A 427 1.17 -12.68 -3.71
N ILE A 428 2.12 -12.61 -2.78
CA ILE A 428 3.49 -12.11 -3.06
C ILE A 428 4.23 -12.95 -4.12
N PRO A 429 4.22 -14.31 -4.11
CA PRO A 429 4.90 -15.14 -5.11
C PRO A 429 4.43 -14.93 -6.55
N VAL A 430 3.22 -14.41 -6.72
CA VAL A 430 2.65 -13.96 -8.02
C VAL A 430 3.49 -12.85 -8.66
N LEU A 431 4.24 -12.14 -7.82
CA LEU A 431 5.06 -10.99 -8.17
C LEU A 431 6.53 -11.40 -8.31
N GLU A 432 6.92 -12.62 -7.91
CA GLU A 432 8.26 -13.15 -8.12
C GLU A 432 8.43 -13.79 -9.52
N PRO A 433 9.65 -13.82 -10.08
CA PRO A 433 9.89 -14.09 -11.50
C PRO A 433 9.63 -15.53 -11.97
N VAL A 434 9.15 -16.44 -11.12
CA VAL A 434 9.26 -17.89 -11.34
C VAL A 434 8.19 -18.46 -12.29
N ARG A 435 7.02 -17.83 -12.44
CA ARG A 435 6.04 -18.23 -13.49
C ARG A 435 6.27 -17.55 -14.84
N MET A 436 7.04 -16.46 -14.90
CA MET A 436 7.19 -15.67 -16.13
C MET A 436 8.18 -16.23 -17.15
N ALA A 437 9.11 -17.10 -16.73
CA ALA A 437 10.26 -17.53 -17.53
C ALA A 437 10.31 -19.04 -17.86
N SER A 438 9.42 -19.87 -17.33
CA SER A 438 9.55 -21.33 -17.39
C SER A 438 8.65 -22.01 -18.44
N SER A 439 8.82 -21.67 -19.72
CA SER A 439 8.40 -22.57 -20.81
C SER A 439 9.56 -23.27 -21.53
N HIS A 440 10.82 -23.01 -21.15
CA HIS A 440 11.98 -23.73 -21.66
C HIS A 440 13.00 -24.06 -20.57
N SER A 441 12.71 -25.09 -19.78
CA SER A 441 13.67 -26.12 -19.36
C SER A 441 12.93 -27.13 -18.48
N GLY A 442 12.96 -28.40 -18.88
CA GLY A 442 12.36 -29.48 -18.11
C GLY A 442 13.17 -29.78 -16.86
N GLN A 443 12.94 -29.04 -15.79
CA GLN A 443 13.18 -29.46 -14.41
C GLN A 443 12.09 -28.85 -13.53
N GLY A 444 11.22 -29.71 -12.98
CA GLY A 444 10.16 -29.29 -12.08
C GLY A 444 10.74 -28.72 -10.77
N SER A 445 10.52 -27.43 -10.54
CA SER A 445 10.68 -26.79 -9.23
C SER A 445 9.38 -26.91 -8.43
N PRO A 446 9.43 -26.99 -7.08
CA PRO A 446 8.25 -27.24 -6.26
C PRO A 446 7.30 -26.04 -6.31
N THR A 447 6.06 -26.29 -6.74
CA THR A 447 4.91 -25.40 -6.52
C THR A 447 4.77 -25.09 -5.03
N PRO A 448 4.60 -23.81 -4.62
CA PRO A 448 4.22 -23.49 -3.25
C PRO A 448 2.81 -24.02 -3.01
N ARG A 449 2.71 -25.16 -2.32
CA ARG A 449 1.44 -25.56 -1.69
C ARG A 449 1.35 -24.80 -0.36
N LEU A 450 0.13 -24.42 0.02
CA LEU A 450 -0.17 -24.08 1.41
C LEU A 450 0.50 -25.14 2.30
N PRO A 451 1.31 -24.76 3.30
CA PRO A 451 1.83 -25.74 4.24
C PRO A 451 0.62 -26.44 4.84
N ALA A 452 0.52 -27.76 4.62
CA ALA A 452 -0.47 -28.57 5.30
C ALA A 452 -0.26 -28.34 6.80
N LEU A 453 -1.30 -27.84 7.48
CA LEU A 453 -1.35 -27.82 8.93
C LEU A 453 -1.36 -29.29 9.37
N ALA A 454 -0.17 -29.86 9.58
CA ALA A 454 -0.01 -31.26 9.91
C ALA A 454 -0.61 -31.52 11.30
N PRO A 455 -1.61 -32.42 11.43
CA PRO A 455 -2.32 -32.59 12.68
C PRO A 455 -1.77 -33.79 13.47
N HIS A 456 -0.46 -33.92 13.73
CA HIS A 456 0.01 -34.96 14.65
C HIS A 456 1.30 -34.60 15.40
N PRO A 457 1.35 -34.76 16.74
CA PRO A 457 2.60 -34.75 17.50
C PRO A 457 3.41 -36.04 17.22
N PRO A 458 4.74 -36.01 17.31
CA PRO A 458 5.58 -37.18 17.04
C PRO A 458 5.39 -38.25 18.13
N SER A 459 4.88 -39.42 17.74
CA SER A 459 4.93 -40.63 18.55
C SER A 459 6.36 -41.16 18.63
N TRP A 460 6.99 -41.15 19.80
CA TRP A 460 8.25 -41.85 20.02
C TRP A 460 8.04 -43.06 20.94
N THR A 461 8.27 -44.23 20.36
CA THR A 461 8.37 -45.53 21.02
C THR A 461 9.57 -45.56 21.96
N ASN A 462 9.34 -45.95 23.21
CA ASN A 462 10.36 -46.19 24.23
C ASN A 462 11.32 -47.32 23.82
N SER A 463 12.62 -47.03 23.76
CA SER A 463 13.67 -48.04 23.95
C SER A 463 14.71 -47.53 24.94
N HIS A 464 14.62 -48.02 26.18
CA HIS A 464 15.66 -47.87 27.20
C HIS A 464 16.90 -48.69 26.83
N SER A 465 18.07 -48.06 26.87
CA SER A 465 19.31 -48.74 27.25
C SER A 465 20.29 -47.76 27.89
N SER A 466 20.52 -47.99 29.18
CA SER A 466 21.47 -47.40 30.10
C SER A 466 22.93 -47.74 29.79
N GLN A 467 23.86 -46.77 29.93
CA GLN A 467 25.04 -46.79 30.84
C GLN A 467 26.10 -45.71 30.50
N PRO A 468 27.00 -45.36 31.45
CA PRO A 468 27.53 -43.99 31.64
C PRO A 468 29.04 -43.83 31.37
N GLY A 469 29.51 -42.58 31.34
CA GLY A 469 30.84 -42.23 31.83
C GLY A 469 31.68 -41.26 30.98
N GLY A 470 32.22 -40.23 31.65
CA GLY A 470 33.61 -39.78 31.41
C GLY A 470 33.85 -38.37 30.85
N GLY A 471 34.36 -37.47 31.70
CA GLY A 471 35.55 -36.64 31.39
C GLY A 471 35.35 -35.29 30.67
N ASP A 472 35.15 -34.23 31.46
CA ASP A 472 35.94 -32.97 31.61
C ASP A 472 36.94 -32.50 30.48
N PRO A 473 37.39 -31.23 30.46
CA PRO A 473 36.68 -30.00 30.09
C PRO A 473 37.45 -29.16 29.03
N GLY A 474 36.81 -28.09 28.54
CA GLY A 474 37.52 -26.89 28.05
C GLY A 474 37.41 -26.59 26.56
N ALA A 475 36.57 -25.61 26.22
CA ALA A 475 36.86 -24.65 25.16
C ALA A 475 35.92 -23.44 25.32
N THR A 476 36.53 -22.33 25.74
CA THR A 476 36.03 -20.96 25.64
C THR A 476 35.44 -20.69 24.26
N SER A 477 34.19 -20.24 24.21
CA SER A 477 33.66 -19.49 23.07
C SER A 477 33.04 -18.18 23.55
N THR A 478 33.66 -17.12 23.03
CA THR A 478 33.31 -15.71 23.11
C THR A 478 31.91 -15.45 22.55
N LEU A 479 31.12 -14.73 23.34
CA LEU A 479 29.85 -14.11 22.98
C LEU A 479 30.05 -13.12 21.81
N PHE A 480 29.42 -13.40 20.68
CA PHE A 480 28.92 -12.38 19.76
C PHE A 480 27.44 -12.66 19.54
N THR A 481 26.61 -11.84 20.17
CA THR A 481 25.18 -11.69 19.92
C THR A 481 24.95 -11.11 18.52
N PRO A 482 23.99 -11.61 17.75
CA PRO A 482 23.12 -10.76 16.94
C PRO A 482 22.08 -10.05 17.82
#